data_AF-A0A1L7H6Y8-F1
#
_entry.id   AF-A0A1L7H6Y8-F1
#
_cell.length_a   1.000
_cell.length_b   1.000
_cell.length_c   1.000
_cell.angle_alpha   90.00
_cell.angle_beta   90.00
_cell.angle_gamma   90.00
#
_symmetry.space_group_name_H-M   'P 1'
#
loop_
_entity.id
_entity.type
_entity.pdbx_description
1 polymer ?
#
loop_
_entity_poly.entity_id
_entity_poly.type
_entity_poly.pdbx_seq_one_letter_code
_entity_poly.pdbx_strand_id
1 'polypeptide(L)'
;LLTLSLDFRVFGTSQEDSRKTAENFYGMILDASKTGVLHTDGEVLEFPDVNVYPEAYSKKQPTCMTAESSETITYLAKHGLPMVLGWIIPINEKVSQMELCNEVPPKHGYDIKNME
;
A
#
# COMPACT_ATOMS: atom_id res chain seq x y z
N LEU A 1 -19.20 -3.90 0.54
CA LEU A 1 -18.96 -5.30 0.96
C LEU A 1 -19.40 -6.33 -0.07
N LEU A 2 -20.58 -6.23 -0.71
CA LEU A 2 -21.00 -7.18 -1.78
C LEU A 2 -20.26 -7.02 -3.13
N THR A 3 -19.52 -5.93 -3.34
CA THR A 3 -18.82 -5.63 -4.60
C THR A 3 -17.41 -6.21 -4.69
N LEU A 4 -16.69 -6.33 -3.55
CA LEU A 4 -15.30 -6.77 -3.51
C LEU A 4 -15.10 -8.15 -4.16
N SER A 5 -15.95 -9.13 -3.84
CA SER A 5 -15.83 -10.49 -4.41
C SER A 5 -16.18 -10.57 -5.89
N LEU A 6 -16.99 -9.63 -6.40
CA LEU A 6 -17.28 -9.53 -7.84
C LEU A 6 -16.06 -9.01 -8.60
N ASP A 7 -15.36 -8.02 -8.05
CA ASP A 7 -14.20 -7.42 -8.68
C ASP A 7 -13.09 -8.47 -8.90
N PHE A 8 -12.76 -9.25 -7.85
CA PHE A 8 -11.75 -10.32 -7.97
C PHE A 8 -12.14 -11.34 -9.06
N ARG A 9 -13.41 -11.73 -9.11
CA ARG A 9 -13.93 -12.68 -10.10
C ARG A 9 -13.88 -12.12 -11.52
N VAL A 10 -14.26 -10.86 -11.71
CA VAL A 10 -14.30 -10.21 -13.04
C VAL A 10 -12.89 -10.01 -13.58
N PHE A 11 -11.94 -9.62 -12.73
CA PHE A 11 -10.53 -9.43 -13.13
C PHE A 11 -9.69 -10.70 -13.06
N GLY A 12 -10.28 -11.85 -12.73
CA GLY A 12 -9.62 -13.15 -12.75
C GLY A 12 -8.51 -13.31 -11.71
N THR A 13 -8.66 -12.68 -10.54
CA THR A 13 -7.68 -12.72 -9.44
C THR A 13 -8.29 -13.33 -8.17
N SER A 14 -7.45 -13.71 -7.21
CA SER A 14 -7.86 -14.34 -5.95
C SER A 14 -8.09 -13.29 -4.85
N GLN A 15 -9.20 -13.42 -4.14
CA GLN A 15 -9.45 -12.62 -2.94
C GLN A 15 -8.59 -13.06 -1.75
N GLU A 16 -8.24 -14.35 -1.68
CA GLU A 16 -7.49 -14.92 -0.54
C GLU A 16 -6.11 -14.27 -0.39
N ASP A 17 -5.45 -13.99 -1.52
CA ASP A 17 -4.12 -13.38 -1.56
C ASP A 17 -4.16 -11.87 -1.83
N SER A 18 -5.33 -11.23 -1.67
CA SER A 18 -5.54 -9.83 -2.05
C SER A 18 -4.58 -8.87 -1.36
N ARG A 19 -4.27 -9.08 -0.08
CA ARG A 19 -3.28 -8.28 0.67
C ARG A 19 -1.87 -8.44 0.11
N LYS A 20 -1.42 -9.68 -0.04
CA LYS A 20 -0.08 -9.99 -0.59
C LYS A 20 0.06 -9.38 -1.99
N THR A 21 -0.97 -9.52 -2.80
CA THR A 21 -1.06 -8.94 -4.14
C THR A 21 -0.95 -7.41 -4.06
N ALA A 22 -1.75 -6.74 -3.24
CA ALA A 22 -1.71 -5.29 -3.10
C ALA A 22 -0.34 -4.77 -2.63
N GLU A 23 0.28 -5.42 -1.65
CA GLU A 23 1.61 -5.06 -1.14
C GLU A 23 2.71 -5.26 -2.20
N ASN A 24 2.66 -6.36 -2.96
CA ASN A 24 3.61 -6.65 -4.04
C ASN A 24 3.49 -5.62 -5.18
N PHE A 25 2.28 -5.37 -5.68
CA PHE A 25 2.04 -4.35 -6.70
C PHE A 25 2.42 -2.94 -6.23
N TYR A 26 2.11 -2.60 -4.98
CA TYR A 26 2.49 -1.31 -4.40
C TYR A 26 4.02 -1.14 -4.38
N GLY A 27 4.75 -2.16 -3.91
CA GLY A 27 6.21 -2.18 -3.90
C GLY A 27 6.79 -2.01 -5.30
N MET A 28 6.32 -2.82 -6.27
CA MET A 28 6.76 -2.75 -7.66
C MET A 28 6.55 -1.35 -8.27
N ILE A 29 5.36 -0.76 -8.09
CA ILE A 29 5.06 0.57 -8.64
C ILE A 29 5.90 1.64 -7.98
N LEU A 30 6.04 1.59 -6.65
CA LEU A 30 6.83 2.57 -5.91
C LEU A 30 8.32 2.49 -6.29
N ASP A 31 8.86 1.30 -6.49
CA ASP A 31 10.26 1.13 -6.91
C ASP A 31 10.45 1.56 -8.36
N ALA A 32 9.55 1.18 -9.27
CA ALA A 32 9.57 1.66 -10.65
C ALA A 32 9.47 3.18 -10.76
N SER A 33 8.72 3.83 -9.86
CA SER A 33 8.64 5.29 -9.82
C SER A 33 9.96 5.97 -9.46
N LYS A 34 10.89 5.25 -8.81
CA LYS A 34 12.22 5.75 -8.43
C LYS A 34 13.27 5.37 -9.46
N THR A 35 13.17 4.18 -10.05
CA THR A 35 14.19 3.61 -10.95
C THR A 35 13.89 3.81 -12.42
N GLY A 36 12.62 4.03 -12.79
CA GLY A 36 12.15 4.00 -14.18
C GLY A 36 12.01 2.58 -14.75
N VAL A 37 12.24 1.54 -13.96
CA VAL A 37 12.20 0.14 -14.39
C VAL A 37 11.26 -0.64 -13.48
N LEU A 38 10.30 -1.34 -14.09
CA LEU A 38 9.43 -2.27 -13.40
C LEU A 38 10.10 -3.64 -13.37
N HIS A 39 10.36 -4.12 -12.16
CA HIS A 39 10.94 -5.42 -11.86
C HIS A 39 9.94 -6.23 -11.02
N THR A 40 10.03 -7.55 -11.07
CA THR A 40 9.22 -8.45 -10.23
C THR A 40 10.09 -9.49 -9.55
N ASP A 41 9.70 -9.87 -8.33
CA ASP A 41 10.33 -10.93 -7.52
C ASP A 41 9.84 -12.34 -7.88
N GLY A 42 8.84 -12.46 -8.76
CA GLY A 42 8.25 -13.73 -9.18
C GLY A 42 7.26 -14.33 -8.19
N GLU A 43 6.96 -13.68 -7.06
CA GLU A 43 6.08 -14.28 -6.04
C GLU A 43 4.59 -14.19 -6.39
N VAL A 44 4.16 -13.08 -7.00
CA VAL A 44 2.75 -12.82 -7.37
C VAL A 44 2.57 -12.85 -8.88
N LEU A 45 3.58 -12.38 -9.62
CA LEU A 45 3.59 -12.33 -11.08
C LEU A 45 5.03 -12.41 -11.58
N GLU A 46 5.24 -12.85 -12.82
CA GLU A 46 6.58 -12.90 -13.42
C GLU A 46 6.56 -12.34 -14.85
N PHE A 47 7.48 -11.42 -15.14
CA PHE A 47 7.77 -10.87 -16.46
C PHE A 47 9.20 -10.32 -16.50
N PRO A 48 9.84 -10.21 -17.68
CA PRO A 48 11.17 -9.60 -17.78
C PRO A 48 11.14 -8.11 -17.46
N ASP A 49 12.23 -7.57 -16.94
CA ASP A 49 12.35 -6.14 -16.63
C ASP A 49 11.93 -5.25 -17.81
N VAL A 50 11.08 -4.26 -17.52
CA VAL A 50 10.57 -3.31 -18.52
C VAL A 50 10.77 -1.87 -18.07
N ASN A 51 11.12 -1.01 -19.03
CA ASN A 51 11.16 0.44 -18.79
C ASN A 51 9.74 1.00 -18.68
N VAL A 52 9.52 1.88 -17.71
CA VAL A 52 8.24 2.55 -17.46
C VAL A 52 8.28 3.96 -18.03
N TYR A 53 7.26 4.28 -18.83
CA TYR A 53 7.07 5.61 -19.41
C TYR A 53 5.65 6.14 -19.11
N PRO A 54 5.48 7.47 -18.96
CA PRO A 54 6.53 8.50 -18.96
C PRO A 54 7.44 8.40 -17.72
N GLU A 55 8.63 9.00 -17.82
CA GLU A 55 9.50 9.13 -16.65
C GLU A 55 8.81 9.93 -15.55
N ALA A 56 9.09 9.57 -14.30
CA ALA A 56 8.50 10.23 -13.14
C ALA A 56 8.82 11.73 -13.13
N TYR A 57 7.78 12.56 -13.14
CA TYR A 57 7.92 14.02 -13.09
C TYR A 57 8.58 14.52 -11.78
N SER A 58 8.32 13.82 -10.67
CA SER A 58 8.81 14.16 -9.34
C SER A 58 9.54 12.97 -8.72
N LYS A 59 10.57 13.26 -7.92
CA LYS A 59 11.25 12.25 -7.08
C LYS A 59 10.35 11.75 -5.94
N LYS A 60 9.39 12.57 -5.52
CA LYS A 60 8.39 12.23 -4.51
C LYS A 60 7.09 11.88 -5.21
N GLN A 61 6.64 10.64 -5.03
CA GLN A 61 5.33 10.21 -5.49
C GLN A 61 4.32 10.36 -4.36
N PRO A 62 3.23 11.12 -4.55
CA PRO A 62 2.17 11.18 -3.56
C PRO A 62 1.52 9.80 -3.49
N THR A 63 1.66 9.13 -2.35
CA THR A 63 1.08 7.81 -2.12
C THR A 63 0.31 7.79 -0.81
N CYS A 64 -0.78 7.04 -0.79
CA CYS A 64 -1.54 6.77 0.41
C CYS A 64 -2.28 5.44 0.21
N MET A 65 -2.66 4.82 1.31
CA MET A 65 -3.44 3.58 1.28
C MET A 65 -4.58 3.66 2.28
N THR A 66 -5.75 3.13 1.91
CA THR A 66 -6.85 2.96 2.84
C THR A 66 -6.56 1.75 3.72
N ALA A 67 -6.65 1.91 5.04
CA ALA A 67 -6.39 0.82 5.98
C ALA A 67 -7.60 0.59 6.89
N GLU A 68 -8.26 -0.54 6.69
CA GLU A 68 -9.41 -0.96 7.51
C GLU A 68 -9.05 -2.12 8.45
N SER A 69 -7.90 -2.78 8.24
CA SER A 69 -7.43 -3.90 9.06
C SER A 69 -6.14 -3.54 9.80
N SER A 70 -5.94 -4.16 10.97
CA SER A 70 -4.75 -3.93 11.81
C SER A 70 -3.45 -4.25 11.09
N GLU A 71 -3.45 -5.24 10.20
CA GLU A 71 -2.28 -5.65 9.43
C GLU A 71 -1.90 -4.60 8.39
N THR A 72 -2.86 -4.03 7.66
CA THR A 72 -2.60 -2.93 6.73
C THR A 72 -2.10 -1.69 7.47
N ILE A 73 -2.69 -1.36 8.63
CA ILE A 73 -2.20 -0.25 9.47
C ILE A 73 -0.74 -0.48 9.88
N THR A 74 -0.42 -1.69 10.31
CA THR A 74 0.95 -2.07 10.71
C THR A 74 1.92 -2.00 9.53
N TYR A 75 1.49 -2.40 8.33
CA TYR A 75 2.29 -2.29 7.11
C TYR A 75 2.63 -0.83 6.79
N LEU A 76 1.61 0.03 6.77
CA LEU A 76 1.79 1.46 6.49
C LEU A 76 2.68 2.15 7.52
N ALA A 77 2.45 1.89 8.81
CA ALA A 77 3.25 2.44 9.90
C ALA A 77 4.72 2.02 9.79
N LYS A 78 5.00 0.74 9.50
CA LYS A 78 6.38 0.25 9.28
C LYS A 78 7.08 0.94 8.11
N HIS A 79 6.33 1.40 7.11
CA HIS A 79 6.86 1.96 5.87
C HIS A 79 6.76 3.48 5.80
N GLY A 80 6.21 4.13 6.84
CA GLY A 80 6.06 5.59 6.91
C GLY A 80 5.04 6.13 5.91
N LEU A 81 4.05 5.31 5.52
CA LEU A 81 3.09 5.64 4.48
C LEU A 81 1.81 6.28 5.06
N PRO A 82 1.30 7.36 4.46
CA PRO A 82 0.05 7.97 4.90
C PRO A 82 -1.16 7.02 4.79
N MET A 83 -1.95 6.97 5.86
CA MET A 83 -3.20 6.23 5.93
C MET A 83 -4.41 7.12 5.60
N VAL A 84 -5.32 6.62 4.77
CA VAL A 84 -6.64 7.22 4.56
C VAL A 84 -7.66 6.50 5.44
N LEU A 85 -8.26 7.23 6.39
CA LEU A 85 -9.27 6.70 7.30
C LEU A 85 -10.64 6.63 6.63
N GLY A 86 -11.36 5.54 6.88
CA GLY A 86 -12.73 5.38 6.42
C GLY A 86 -13.65 6.48 6.98
N TRP A 87 -14.53 7.01 6.14
CA TRP A 87 -15.48 8.04 6.58
C TRP A 87 -16.68 7.45 7.34
N ILE A 88 -16.99 6.17 7.12
CA ILE A 88 -18.16 5.46 7.67
C ILE A 88 -17.93 5.01 9.13
N ILE A 89 -16.67 4.85 9.56
CA ILE A 89 -16.34 4.35 10.89
C ILE A 89 -16.51 5.44 11.97
N PRO A 90 -16.93 5.06 13.19
CA PRO A 90 -17.06 5.98 14.31
C PRO A 90 -15.71 6.54 14.80
N ILE A 91 -15.76 7.64 15.56
CA ILE A 91 -14.56 8.37 16.00
C ILE A 91 -13.65 7.51 16.88
N ASN A 92 -14.21 6.67 17.76
CA ASN A 92 -13.44 5.78 18.62
C ASN A 92 -12.60 4.78 17.80
N GLU A 93 -13.16 4.22 16.72
CA GLU A 93 -12.42 3.33 15.83
C GLU A 93 -11.28 4.07 15.11
N LYS A 94 -11.51 5.32 14.67
CA LYS A 94 -10.44 6.16 14.09
C LYS A 94 -9.31 6.40 15.09
N VAL A 95 -9.64 6.66 16.35
CA VAL A 95 -8.64 6.84 17.42
C VAL A 95 -7.84 5.56 17.61
N SER A 96 -8.49 4.39 17.73
CA SER A 96 -7.80 3.11 17.89
C SER A 96 -6.91 2.75 16.70
N GLN A 97 -7.33 3.06 15.47
CA GLN A 97 -6.50 2.87 14.28
C GLN A 97 -5.25 3.77 14.31
N MET A 98 -5.38 5.00 14.83
CA MET A 98 -4.25 5.92 14.97
C MET A 98 -3.30 5.55 16.10
N GLU A 99 -3.82 5.06 17.23
CA GLU A 99 -3.01 4.51 18.33
C GLU A 99 -2.16 3.34 17.82
N LEU A 100 -2.76 2.39 17.11
CA LEU A 100 -2.03 1.27 16.51
C LEU A 100 -0.93 1.76 15.55
N CYS A 101 -1.23 2.74 14.70
CA CYS A 101 -0.26 3.30 13.77
C CYS A 101 0.94 3.94 14.52
N ASN A 102 0.69 4.59 15.66
CA ASN A 102 1.72 5.28 16.45
C ASN A 102 2.58 4.34 17.28
N GLU A 103 2.04 3.19 17.68
CA GLU A 103 2.76 2.18 18.47
C GLU A 103 3.76 1.37 17.63
N VAL A 104 3.53 1.27 16.32
CA VAL A 104 4.37 0.48 15.43
C VAL A 104 5.66 1.24 15.10
N PRO A 105 6.85 0.72 15.46
CA PRO A 105 8.10 1.41 15.20
C PRO A 105 8.41 1.45 13.69
N PRO A 106 8.76 2.62 13.12
CA PRO A 106 9.08 2.75 11.70
C PRO A 106 10.41 2.05 11.39
N LYS A 107 10.49 1.34 10.25
CA LYS A 107 11.71 0.60 9.85
C LYS A 107 12.93 1.52 9.61
N HIS A 108 12.71 2.78 9.24
CA HIS A 108 13.80 3.70 8.86
C HIS A 108 13.78 5.04 9.63
N GLY A 109 13.14 5.08 10.81
CA GLY A 109 13.18 6.27 11.68
C GLY A 109 12.42 7.50 11.16
N TYR A 110 11.43 7.32 10.29
CA TYR A 110 10.57 8.42 9.82
C TYR A 110 9.76 9.04 10.98
N ASP A 111 9.53 10.35 10.90
CA ASP A 111 8.66 11.07 11.83
C ASP A 111 7.21 10.85 11.43
N ILE A 112 6.42 10.26 12.34
CA ILE A 112 4.99 9.99 12.13
C ILE A 112 4.20 11.28 11.87
N LYS A 113 4.69 12.43 12.33
CA LYS A 113 4.09 13.73 12.05
C LYS A 113 4.41 14.28 10.66
N ASN A 114 5.39 13.67 9.97
CA ASN A 114 5.88 14.05 8.65
C ASN A 114 5.98 12.81 7.75
N MET A 115 4.91 12.02 7.66
CA MET A 115 4.80 10.94 6.67
C MET A 115 4.74 11.56 5.27
N GLU A 116 5.59 11.08 4.35
CA GLU A 116 5.73 11.57 2.98
C GLU A 116 4.98 10.71 1.97
#